data_AF-A0A1D6F6B9-F1
#
_entry.id   AF-A0A1D6F6B9-F1
#
_cell.length_a   1.000
_cell.length_b   1.000
_cell.length_c   1.000
_cell.angle_alpha   90.00
_cell.angle_beta   90.00
_cell.angle_gamma   90.00
#
_symmetry.space_group_name_H-M   'P 1'
#
loop_
_entity.id
_entity.type
_entity.pdbx_description
1 polymer ?
#
loop_
_entity_poly.entity_id
_entity_poly.type
_entity_poly.pdbx_seq_one_letter_code
_entity_poly.pdbx_strand_id
1 'polypeptide(L)'
;MQYGLQLFTMLSSYDCIIYDLLRIRINPSIFLLYSAAGPHTIVDGKEVVNFASANYLSLIGNEKIIDSCISSLEKYGVGSCGPCGFYGTTDVHLDCESKIAKFLGTPDSILYSYGISTIFNVIPAFCKKGDIIVADEGVHWAVKMVSIYQEALWCTSSTMIWLHLQALWKNLLVEINVLKRLDATLL
;
A
#
# COMPACT_ATOMS: atom_id res chain seq x y z
N MET A 1 -18.77 -11.07 33.30
CA MET A 1 -17.44 -11.52 33.73
C MET A 1 -16.48 -11.85 32.57
N GLN A 2 -16.93 -12.32 31.39
CA GLN A 2 -16.04 -12.64 30.26
C GLN A 2 -15.29 -11.43 29.65
N TYR A 3 -15.94 -10.27 29.50
CA TYR A 3 -15.31 -9.08 28.91
C TYR A 3 -14.16 -8.50 29.76
N GLY A 4 -14.22 -8.64 31.09
CA GLY A 4 -13.15 -8.17 31.98
C GLY A 4 -11.88 -9.01 31.89
N LEU A 5 -12.01 -10.32 31.66
CA LEU A 5 -10.87 -11.21 31.48
C LEU A 5 -10.17 -10.98 30.13
N GLN A 6 -10.95 -10.69 29.06
CA GLN A 6 -10.41 -10.32 27.76
C GLN A 6 -9.66 -8.98 27.79
N LEU A 7 -10.17 -7.98 28.53
CA LEU A 7 -9.45 -6.72 28.70
C LEU A 7 -8.13 -6.92 29.45
N PHE A 8 -8.14 -7.76 30.49
CA PHE A 8 -6.95 -8.04 31.31
C PHE A 8 -5.87 -8.79 30.53
N THR A 9 -6.23 -9.79 29.71
CA THR A 9 -5.26 -10.48 28.85
C THR A 9 -4.72 -9.58 27.74
N MET A 10 -5.55 -8.69 27.20
CA MET A 10 -5.12 -7.72 26.18
C MET A 10 -4.07 -6.75 26.76
N LEU A 11 -4.35 -6.16 27.93
CA LEU A 11 -3.43 -5.24 28.61
C LEU A 11 -2.11 -5.92 28.99
N SER A 12 -2.18 -7.14 29.54
CA SER A 12 -0.98 -7.93 29.85
C SER A 12 -0.15 -8.24 28.59
N SER A 13 -0.77 -8.41 27.42
CA SER A 13 -0.06 -8.65 26.17
C SER A 13 0.66 -7.40 25.68
N TYR A 14 0.05 -6.21 25.84
CA TYR A 14 0.71 -4.94 25.50
C TYR A 14 1.89 -4.64 26.41
N ASP A 15 1.78 -4.92 27.71
CA ASP A 15 2.89 -4.77 28.65
C ASP A 15 4.08 -5.62 28.22
N CYS A 16 3.85 -6.90 27.86
CA CYS A 16 4.90 -7.77 27.33
C CYS A 16 5.59 -7.20 26.09
N ILE A 17 4.82 -6.64 25.14
CA ILE A 17 5.37 -6.02 23.92
C ILE A 17 6.25 -4.80 24.28
N ILE A 18 5.79 -3.95 25.21
CA ILE A 18 6.55 -2.78 25.66
C ILE A 18 7.85 -3.23 26.34
N TYR A 19 7.79 -4.22 27.23
CA TYR A 19 8.97 -4.77 27.89
C TYR A 19 9.97 -5.35 26.89
N ASP A 20 9.50 -6.08 25.87
CA ASP A 20 10.37 -6.63 24.82
C ASP A 20 10.99 -5.53 23.96
N LEU A 21 10.24 -4.47 23.60
CA LEU A 21 10.77 -3.31 22.86
C LEU A 21 11.85 -2.56 23.66
N LEU A 22 11.62 -2.35 24.95
CA LEU A 22 12.60 -1.75 25.86
C LEU A 22 13.85 -2.62 26.01
N ARG A 23 13.69 -3.96 26.04
CA ARG A 23 14.79 -4.92 26.09
C ARG A 23 15.65 -4.90 24.83
N ILE A 24 15.04 -4.69 23.66
CA ILE A 24 15.73 -4.58 22.36
C ILE A 24 16.36 -3.18 22.18
N ARG A 25 16.23 -2.26 23.15
CA ARG A 25 16.68 -0.85 23.08
C ARG A 25 16.15 -0.10 21.86
N ILE A 26 15.02 -0.53 21.30
CA ILE A 26 14.28 0.30 20.35
C ILE A 26 13.50 1.29 21.22
N ASN A 27 14.10 2.43 21.50
CA ASN A 27 13.36 3.57 22.01
C ASN A 27 12.81 4.30 20.78
N PRO A 28 11.48 4.27 20.50
CA PRO A 28 10.89 5.07 19.45
C PRO A 28 10.89 6.53 19.91
N SER A 29 12.07 7.16 19.95
CA SER A 29 12.18 8.59 20.14
C SER A 29 11.55 9.25 18.93
N ILE A 30 10.38 9.85 19.14
CA ILE A 30 9.68 10.59 18.10
C ILE A 30 10.46 11.89 17.89
N PHE A 31 11.10 12.00 16.74
CA PHE A 31 11.77 13.23 16.32
C PHE A 31 10.73 14.28 15.95
N LEU A 32 10.80 15.47 16.56
CA LEU A 32 9.88 16.55 16.24
C LEU A 32 10.47 17.43 15.14
N LEU A 33 9.76 17.50 14.02
CA LEU A 33 10.08 18.42 12.92
C LEU A 33 9.44 19.78 13.20
N TYR A 34 10.27 20.83 13.24
CA TYR A 34 9.84 22.21 13.48
C TYR A 34 9.70 23.05 12.20
N SER A 35 10.10 22.49 11.06
CA SER A 35 10.01 23.11 9.73
C SER A 35 9.42 22.13 8.73
N ALA A 36 9.17 22.61 7.50
CA ALA A 36 8.83 21.72 6.39
C ALA A 36 9.92 20.65 6.22
N ALA A 37 9.51 19.42 5.85
CA ALA A 37 10.40 18.29 5.64
C ALA A 37 11.18 18.39 4.30
N GLY A 38 11.85 19.53 4.09
CA GLY A 38 12.72 19.79 2.94
C GLY A 38 14.13 19.21 3.11
N PRO A 39 15.04 19.51 2.16
CA PRO A 39 16.43 19.08 2.21
C PRO A 39 17.18 19.57 3.46
N HIS A 40 16.92 20.81 3.88
CA HIS A 40 17.37 21.38 5.16
C HIS A 40 16.16 21.52 6.08
N THR A 41 16.26 20.98 7.29
CA THR A 41 15.14 20.96 8.24
C THR A 41 15.63 21.11 9.67
N ILE A 42 14.72 21.51 10.57
CA ILE A 42 14.98 21.61 12.00
C ILE A 42 14.33 20.41 12.71
N VAL A 43 15.15 19.58 13.35
CA VAL A 43 14.72 18.43 14.15
C VAL A 43 15.17 18.63 15.58
N ASP A 44 14.25 18.59 16.54
CA ASP A 44 14.53 18.79 17.97
C ASP A 44 15.34 20.09 18.25
N GLY A 45 15.02 21.15 17.50
CA GLY A 45 15.69 22.45 17.59
C GLY A 45 17.08 22.53 16.94
N LYS A 46 17.55 21.47 16.25
CA LYS A 46 18.83 21.46 15.54
C LYS A 46 18.63 21.48 14.04
N GLU A 47 19.42 22.30 13.35
CA GLU A 47 19.47 22.33 11.89
C GLU A 47 20.20 21.09 11.36
N VAL A 48 19.54 20.34 10.48
CA VAL A 48 20.03 19.08 9.94
C VAL A 48 19.74 18.97 8.44
N VAL A 49 20.50 18.12 7.75
CA VAL A 49 20.23 17.73 6.36
C VAL A 49 19.38 16.46 6.37
N ASN A 50 18.25 16.49 5.68
CA ASN A 50 17.25 15.43 5.68
C ASN A 50 17.54 14.37 4.61
N PHE A 51 18.10 13.24 5.03
CA PHE A 51 18.24 12.02 4.20
C PHE A 51 17.20 10.95 4.53
N ALA A 52 16.24 11.24 5.41
CA ALA A 52 15.26 10.27 5.90
C ALA A 52 13.91 10.32 5.17
N SER A 53 13.58 11.46 4.55
CA SER A 53 12.30 11.63 3.86
C SER A 53 12.32 11.06 2.43
N ALA A 54 11.16 10.59 1.97
CA ALA A 54 10.95 10.11 0.60
C ALA A 54 10.68 11.26 -0.41
N ASN A 55 11.31 12.42 -0.23
CA ASN A 55 11.13 13.60 -1.08
C ASN A 55 12.14 13.66 -2.23
N TYR A 56 12.17 12.62 -3.07
CA TYR A 56 13.18 12.46 -4.11
C TYR A 56 13.22 13.61 -5.14
N LEU A 57 12.05 14.17 -5.47
CA LEU A 57 11.91 15.23 -6.47
C LEU A 57 11.93 16.64 -5.86
N SER A 58 12.17 16.76 -4.55
CA SER A 58 12.14 18.06 -3.84
C SER A 58 10.87 18.88 -4.10
N LEU A 59 9.71 18.20 -4.15
CA LEU A 59 8.41 18.85 -4.42
C LEU A 59 7.85 19.55 -3.19
N ILE A 60 8.24 19.10 -1.98
CA ILE A 60 7.88 19.77 -0.73
C ILE A 60 8.47 21.18 -0.73
N GLY A 61 7.61 22.20 -0.60
CA GLY A 61 8.01 23.61 -0.60
C GLY A 61 8.02 24.27 -1.98
N ASN A 62 7.61 23.56 -3.05
CA ASN A 62 7.51 24.17 -4.37
C ASN A 62 6.34 25.17 -4.42
N GLU A 63 6.63 26.43 -4.72
CA GLU A 63 5.65 27.53 -4.77
C GLU A 63 4.48 27.22 -5.70
N LYS A 64 4.72 26.65 -6.88
CA LYS A 64 3.65 26.32 -7.84
C LYS A 64 2.67 25.28 -7.28
N ILE A 65 3.16 24.34 -6.48
CA ILE A 65 2.31 23.33 -5.83
C ILE A 65 1.53 23.98 -4.70
N ILE A 66 2.17 24.84 -3.91
CA ILE A 66 1.51 25.58 -2.83
C ILE A 66 0.38 26.46 -3.38
N ASP A 67 0.65 27.22 -4.45
CA ASP A 67 -0.35 28.08 -5.11
C ASP A 67 -1.52 27.25 -5.66
N SER A 68 -1.24 26.10 -6.26
CA SER A 68 -2.27 25.16 -6.72
C SER A 68 -3.10 24.62 -5.55
N CYS A 69 -2.45 24.28 -4.43
CA CYS A 69 -3.14 23.81 -3.22
C CYS A 69 -4.05 24.88 -2.63
N ILE A 70 -3.59 26.13 -2.55
CA ILE A 70 -4.39 27.28 -2.07
C ILE A 70 -5.60 27.48 -2.98
N SER A 71 -5.40 27.49 -4.30
CA SER A 71 -6.48 27.66 -5.28
C SER A 71 -7.52 26.53 -5.19
N SER A 72 -7.08 25.28 -4.99
CA SER A 72 -7.98 24.15 -4.77
C SER A 72 -8.74 24.27 -3.45
N LEU A 73 -8.09 24.72 -2.38
CA LEU A 73 -8.72 24.92 -1.07
C LEU A 73 -9.82 26.00 -1.15
N GLU A 74 -9.58 27.09 -1.85
CA GLU A 74 -10.56 28.16 -2.06
C GLU A 74 -11.78 27.69 -2.86
N LYS A 75 -11.57 26.81 -3.86
CA LYS A 75 -12.65 26.31 -4.73
C LYS A 75 -13.46 25.18 -4.09
N TYR A 76 -12.81 24.21 -3.44
CA TYR A 76 -13.44 22.96 -2.99
C TYR A 76 -13.56 22.83 -1.47
N GLY A 77 -12.88 23.69 -0.70
CA GLY A 77 -12.77 23.56 0.74
C GLY A 77 -11.80 22.44 1.15
N VAL A 78 -11.88 22.05 2.43
CA VAL A 78 -10.91 21.14 3.07
C VAL A 78 -11.08 19.66 2.69
N GLY A 79 -12.20 19.27 2.08
CA GLY A 79 -12.42 17.88 1.69
C GLY A 79 -13.82 17.60 1.17
N SER A 80 -13.96 16.45 0.50
CA SER A 80 -15.23 16.06 -0.14
C SER A 80 -16.29 15.52 0.83
N CYS A 81 -15.94 15.25 2.09
CA CYS A 81 -16.84 14.77 3.15
C CYS A 81 -17.71 13.55 2.79
N GLY A 82 -17.28 12.71 1.85
CA GLY A 82 -18.03 11.52 1.43
C GLY A 82 -17.18 10.51 0.66
N PRO A 83 -17.64 9.25 0.55
CA PRO A 83 -16.97 8.23 -0.24
C PRO A 83 -17.11 8.50 -1.74
N CYS A 84 -16.07 8.19 -2.52
CA CYS A 84 -16.05 8.45 -3.96
C CYS A 84 -17.18 7.72 -4.72
N GLY A 85 -17.67 6.58 -4.22
CA GLY A 85 -18.79 5.84 -4.82
C GLY A 85 -20.18 6.50 -4.66
N PHE A 86 -20.28 7.67 -4.03
CA PHE A 86 -21.56 8.32 -3.78
C PHE A 86 -21.47 9.84 -4.08
N TYR A 87 -21.44 10.71 -3.06
CA TYR A 87 -21.31 12.17 -3.21
C TYR A 87 -19.88 12.70 -2.99
N GLY A 88 -18.88 11.80 -2.95
CA GLY A 88 -17.50 12.13 -2.61
C GLY A 88 -16.56 12.42 -3.80
N THR A 89 -17.08 12.42 -5.02
CA THR A 89 -16.24 12.58 -6.23
C THR A 89 -16.30 14.01 -6.74
N THR A 90 -15.13 14.62 -6.87
CA THR A 90 -14.92 15.97 -7.40
C THR A 90 -14.22 15.89 -8.75
N ASP A 91 -14.36 16.92 -9.59
CA ASP A 91 -13.71 17.03 -10.89
C ASP A 91 -12.18 16.90 -10.81
N VAL A 92 -11.56 17.40 -9.73
CA VAL A 92 -10.12 17.25 -9.48
C VAL A 92 -9.68 15.80 -9.26
N HIS A 93 -10.55 14.92 -8.73
CA HIS A 93 -10.22 13.49 -8.59
C HIS A 93 -10.12 12.83 -9.96
N LEU A 94 -11.10 13.07 -10.84
CA LEU A 94 -11.14 12.51 -12.19
C LEU A 94 -10.01 13.07 -13.08
N ASP A 95 -9.68 14.36 -12.95
CA ASP A 95 -8.55 14.96 -13.65
C ASP A 95 -7.20 14.37 -13.18
N CYS A 96 -7.06 14.12 -11.88
CA CYS A 96 -5.88 13.44 -11.32
C CYS A 96 -5.75 12.01 -11.87
N GLU A 97 -6.83 11.23 -11.88
CA GLU A 97 -6.86 9.88 -12.45
C GLU A 97 -6.49 9.88 -13.94
N SER A 98 -7.04 10.82 -14.73
CA SER A 98 -6.70 10.94 -16.16
C SER A 98 -5.22 11.28 -16.38
N LYS A 99 -4.66 12.18 -15.57
CA LYS A 99 -3.24 12.57 -15.65
C LYS A 99 -2.32 11.42 -15.24
N ILE A 100 -2.66 10.66 -14.20
CA ILE A 100 -1.90 9.48 -13.77
C ILE A 100 -1.94 8.40 -14.86
N ALA A 101 -3.12 8.10 -15.41
CA ALA A 101 -3.27 7.12 -16.48
C ALA A 101 -2.43 7.49 -17.71
N LYS A 102 -2.45 8.78 -18.12
CA LYS A 102 -1.61 9.29 -19.22
C LYS A 102 -0.12 9.21 -18.90
N PHE A 103 0.29 9.52 -17.67
CA PHE A 103 1.68 9.44 -17.26
C PHE A 103 2.21 8.01 -17.27
N LEU A 104 1.40 7.03 -16.83
CA LEU A 104 1.77 5.62 -16.81
C LEU A 104 1.53 4.89 -18.15
N GLY A 105 0.78 5.50 -19.07
CA GLY A 105 0.39 4.88 -20.33
C GLY A 105 -0.65 3.76 -20.17
N THR A 106 -1.48 3.82 -19.11
CA THR A 106 -2.55 2.85 -18.86
C THR A 106 -3.89 3.35 -19.41
N PRO A 107 -4.85 2.44 -19.72
CA PRO A 107 -6.15 2.87 -20.24
C PRO A 107 -6.95 3.69 -19.24
N ASP A 108 -6.80 3.41 -17.95
CA ASP A 108 -7.48 4.12 -16.87
C ASP A 108 -6.66 4.04 -15.56
N SER A 109 -7.05 4.80 -14.53
CA SER A 109 -6.51 4.68 -13.17
C SER A 109 -7.55 5.01 -12.10
N ILE A 110 -7.38 4.45 -10.90
CA ILE A 110 -8.27 4.68 -9.75
C ILE A 110 -7.45 5.31 -8.62
N LEU A 111 -7.95 6.39 -8.04
CA LEU A 111 -7.33 7.11 -6.95
C LEU A 111 -7.73 6.55 -5.57
N TYR A 112 -6.74 6.33 -4.71
CA TYR A 112 -6.94 5.96 -3.31
C TYR A 112 -6.27 6.97 -2.39
N SER A 113 -6.82 7.16 -1.18
CA SER A 113 -6.28 8.11 -0.20
C SER A 113 -4.89 7.76 0.33
N TYR A 114 -4.51 6.49 0.29
CA TYR A 114 -3.20 6.04 0.76
C TYR A 114 -2.69 4.80 0.02
N GLY A 115 -1.38 4.71 -0.17
CA GLY A 115 -0.74 3.62 -0.93
C GLY A 115 -0.98 2.24 -0.30
N ILE A 116 -0.91 2.14 1.04
CA ILE A 116 -1.19 0.88 1.73
C ILE A 116 -2.67 0.48 1.56
N SER A 117 -3.59 1.43 1.64
CA SER A 117 -5.02 1.18 1.42
C SER A 117 -5.31 0.69 0.01
N THR A 118 -4.52 1.11 -0.98
CA THR A 118 -4.62 0.60 -2.35
C THR A 118 -4.38 -0.90 -2.38
N ILE A 119 -3.31 -1.37 -1.74
CA ILE A 119 -2.92 -2.78 -1.71
C ILE A 119 -4.01 -3.64 -1.06
N PHE A 120 -4.57 -3.18 0.07
CA PHE A 120 -5.63 -3.89 0.79
C PHE A 120 -6.96 -3.95 0.03
N ASN A 121 -7.21 -3.06 -0.93
CA ASN A 121 -8.45 -3.09 -1.71
C ASN A 121 -8.27 -3.80 -3.05
N VAL A 122 -7.14 -3.55 -3.73
CA VAL A 122 -6.90 -4.06 -5.09
C VAL A 122 -6.66 -5.56 -5.08
N ILE A 123 -5.79 -6.09 -4.22
CA ILE A 123 -5.47 -7.52 -4.24
C ILE A 123 -6.72 -8.38 -3.94
N PRO A 124 -7.52 -8.10 -2.90
CA PRO A 124 -8.75 -8.84 -2.63
C PRO A 124 -9.81 -8.76 -3.73
N ALA A 125 -9.81 -7.68 -4.52
CA ALA A 125 -10.75 -7.54 -5.63
C ALA A 125 -10.47 -8.55 -6.75
N PHE A 126 -9.20 -8.97 -6.92
CA PHE A 126 -8.77 -9.91 -7.96
C PHE A 126 -8.48 -11.32 -7.45
N CYS A 127 -8.18 -11.49 -6.16
CA CYS A 127 -7.84 -12.79 -5.57
C CYS A 127 -8.88 -13.22 -4.53
N LYS A 128 -9.40 -14.43 -4.67
CA LYS A 128 -10.35 -15.08 -3.75
C LYS A 128 -9.67 -16.21 -2.98
N LYS A 129 -10.38 -16.74 -1.99
CA LYS A 129 -9.94 -17.91 -1.23
C LYS A 129 -9.67 -19.08 -2.18
N GLY A 130 -8.46 -19.65 -2.11
CA GLY A 130 -7.99 -20.72 -2.98
C GLY A 130 -7.09 -20.26 -4.14
N ASP A 131 -6.99 -18.96 -4.40
CA ASP A 131 -6.05 -18.42 -5.38
C ASP A 131 -4.62 -18.37 -4.81
N ILE A 132 -3.63 -18.42 -5.71
CA ILE A 132 -2.20 -18.39 -5.35
C ILE A 132 -1.65 -17.00 -5.62
N ILE A 133 -1.05 -16.40 -4.58
CA ILE A 133 -0.35 -15.12 -4.70
C ILE A 133 1.16 -15.39 -4.67
N VAL A 134 1.83 -15.09 -5.78
CA VAL A 134 3.29 -15.18 -5.90
C VAL A 134 3.87 -13.80 -5.69
N ALA A 135 4.67 -13.62 -4.64
CA ALA A 135 5.27 -12.35 -4.30
C ALA A 135 6.74 -12.52 -3.87
N ASP A 136 7.53 -11.48 -4.13
CA ASP A 136 8.93 -11.45 -3.69
C ASP A 136 9.04 -11.36 -2.15
N GLU A 137 10.13 -11.86 -1.58
CA GLU A 137 10.34 -11.78 -0.12
C GLU A 137 10.53 -10.34 0.36
N GLY A 138 11.15 -9.48 -0.46
CA GLY A 138 11.36 -8.06 -0.21
C GLY A 138 10.15 -7.17 -0.47
N VAL A 139 8.98 -7.75 -0.80
CA VAL A 139 7.76 -6.98 -1.00
C VAL A 139 7.33 -6.26 0.28
N HIS A 140 6.69 -5.10 0.11
CA HIS A 140 6.13 -4.34 1.21
C HIS A 140 5.21 -5.20 2.09
N TRP A 141 5.34 -5.06 3.41
CA TRP A 141 4.64 -5.91 4.40
C TRP A 141 3.11 -5.93 4.23
N ALA A 142 2.53 -4.87 3.67
CA ALA A 142 1.09 -4.82 3.38
C ALA A 142 0.63 -5.96 2.46
N VAL A 143 1.44 -6.36 1.48
CA VAL A 143 1.12 -7.49 0.57
C VAL A 143 1.10 -8.81 1.35
N LYS A 144 2.05 -8.99 2.28
CA LYS A 144 2.09 -10.13 3.22
C LYS A 144 0.82 -10.23 4.05
N MET A 145 0.39 -9.09 4.61
CA MET A 145 -0.82 -9.03 5.41
C MET A 145 -2.06 -9.42 4.61
N VAL A 146 -2.24 -8.87 3.40
CA VAL A 146 -3.40 -9.21 2.57
C VAL A 146 -3.49 -10.71 2.29
N SER A 147 -2.37 -11.35 1.98
CA SER A 147 -2.38 -12.79 1.66
C SER A 147 -2.81 -13.65 2.84
N ILE A 148 -2.45 -13.25 4.06
CA ILE A 148 -2.92 -13.90 5.30
C ILE A 148 -4.43 -13.71 5.47
N TYR A 149 -4.95 -12.49 5.24
CA TYR A 149 -6.38 -12.21 5.34
C TYR A 149 -7.23 -13.00 4.33
N GLN A 150 -6.68 -13.26 3.14
CA GLN A 150 -7.37 -13.95 2.06
C GLN A 150 -7.30 -15.49 2.16
N GLU A 151 -6.56 -16.03 3.14
CA GLU A 151 -6.12 -17.44 3.17
C GLU A 151 -5.44 -17.89 1.86
N ALA A 152 -4.80 -16.95 1.15
CA ALA A 152 -4.11 -17.23 -0.11
C ALA A 152 -2.78 -17.92 0.20
N LEU A 153 -2.43 -18.92 -0.62
CA LEU A 153 -1.16 -19.62 -0.47
C LEU A 153 -0.02 -18.66 -0.84
N TRP A 154 0.85 -18.37 0.13
CA TRP A 154 2.03 -17.53 -0.05
C TRP A 154 3.21 -18.34 -0.57
N CYS A 155 3.77 -17.94 -1.71
CA CYS A 155 5.03 -18.48 -2.22
C CYS A 155 6.09 -17.38 -2.31
N THR A 156 7.16 -17.47 -1.51
CA THR A 156 8.33 -16.56 -1.58
C THR A 156 9.28 -16.96 -2.70
N SER A 157 9.68 -15.98 -3.53
CA SER A 157 10.64 -16.16 -4.63
C SER A 157 12.04 -16.65 -4.21
N SER A 158 12.48 -16.33 -2.98
CA SER A 158 13.84 -16.60 -2.50
C SER A 158 14.14 -18.07 -2.25
N THR A 159 13.11 -18.90 -2.04
CA THR A 159 13.27 -20.33 -1.82
C THR A 159 12.71 -21.08 -3.02
N MET A 160 13.53 -21.24 -4.06
CA MET A 160 13.41 -22.34 -5.02
C MET A 160 12.24 -22.27 -6.02
N ILE A 161 11.97 -21.11 -6.65
CA ILE A 161 10.87 -21.02 -7.63
C ILE A 161 11.31 -20.53 -9.02
N TRP A 162 12.51 -20.02 -9.29
CA TRP A 162 12.83 -19.64 -10.69
C TRP A 162 12.81 -20.82 -11.69
N LEU A 163 13.27 -22.00 -11.28
CA LEU A 163 13.17 -23.24 -12.08
C LEU A 163 11.77 -23.87 -12.03
N HIS A 164 11.06 -23.74 -10.90
CA HIS A 164 9.73 -24.33 -10.72
C HIS A 164 8.60 -23.48 -11.32
N LEU A 165 8.71 -22.15 -11.35
CA LEU A 165 7.83 -21.23 -12.08
C LEU A 165 7.97 -21.46 -13.58
N GLN A 166 9.17 -21.70 -14.12
CA GLN A 166 9.30 -22.07 -15.55
C GLN A 166 8.61 -23.42 -15.84
N ALA A 167 8.72 -24.40 -14.94
CA ALA A 167 8.07 -25.70 -15.09
C ALA A 167 6.53 -25.61 -14.92
N LEU A 168 6.04 -24.89 -13.92
CA LEU A 168 4.63 -24.59 -13.70
C LEU A 168 4.05 -23.77 -14.85
N TRP A 169 4.77 -22.77 -15.37
CA TRP A 169 4.32 -21.99 -16.52
C TRP A 169 4.24 -22.84 -17.79
N LYS A 170 5.20 -23.77 -17.99
CA LYS A 170 5.13 -24.76 -19.08
C LYS A 170 3.96 -25.72 -18.90
N ASN A 171 3.70 -26.22 -17.70
CA ASN A 171 2.59 -27.14 -17.43
C ASN A 171 1.22 -26.45 -17.53
N LEU A 172 1.11 -25.21 -17.05
CA LEU A 172 -0.10 -24.40 -17.15
C LEU A 172 -0.41 -24.05 -18.62
N LEU A 173 0.61 -23.73 -19.43
CA LEU A 173 0.46 -23.56 -20.88
C LEU A 173 0.01 -24.86 -21.58
N VAL A 174 0.45 -26.02 -21.10
CA VAL A 174 0.01 -27.33 -21.62
C VAL A 174 -1.45 -27.59 -21.24
N GLU A 175 -1.87 -27.36 -20.00
CA GLU A 175 -3.26 -27.52 -19.57
C GLU A 175 -4.21 -26.54 -20.29
N ILE A 176 -3.81 -25.28 -20.45
CA ILE A 176 -4.60 -24.29 -21.20
C ILE A 176 -4.72 -24.70 -22.68
N ASN A 177 -3.66 -25.27 -23.29
CA ASN A 177 -3.72 -25.76 -24.67
C ASN A 177 -4.54 -27.06 -24.81
N VAL A 178 -4.59 -27.90 -23.78
CA VAL A 178 -5.46 -29.09 -23.74
C VAL A 178 -6.92 -28.68 -23.60
N LEU A 179 -7.24 -27.69 -22.75
CA LEU A 179 -8.59 -27.14 -22.60
C LEU A 179 -9.07 -26.46 -23.89
N LYS A 180 -8.21 -25.68 -24.57
CA LYS A 180 -8.52 -25.11 -25.89
C LYS A 180 -8.75 -26.16 -26.99
N ARG A 181 -8.14 -27.34 -26.90
CA ARG A 181 -8.39 -28.46 -27.83
C ARG A 181 -9.70 -29.19 -27.53
N LEU A 182 -10.07 -29.32 -26.26
CA LEU A 182 -11.34 -29.96 -25.86
C LEU A 182 -12.56 -29.13 -26.30
N ASP A 183 -12.49 -27.79 -26.21
CA ASP A 183 -13.55 -26.91 -26.74
C ASP A 183 -13.68 -26.97 -28.27
N ALA A 184 -12.59 -27.20 -29.00
CA ALA A 184 -12.62 -27.33 -30.46
C ALA A 184 -13.15 -28.69 -30.96
N THR A 185 -13.38 -29.66 -30.07
CA THR A 185 -13.91 -31.00 -30.42
C THR A 185 -15.40 -31.15 -30.05
N LEU A 186 -15.97 -30.15 -29.37
CA LEU A 186 -17.38 -30.09 -28.94
C LEU A 186 -18.24 -29.12 -29.78
N LEU A 187 -17.73 -28.71 -30.95
CA LEU A 187 -18.43 -28.03 -32.05
C LEU A 187 -18.29 -28.86 -33.33
#